data_AF-A0A4U8UQZ3-F1
#
_entry.id   AF-A0A4U8UQZ3-F1
#
_cell.length_a   1.000
_cell.length_b   1.000
_cell.length_c   1.000
_cell.angle_alpha   90.00
_cell.angle_beta   90.00
_cell.angle_gamma   90.00
#
_symmetry.space_group_name_H-M   'P 1'
#
loop_
_entity.id
_entity.type
_entity.pdbx_description
1 polymer ?
#
loop_
_entity_poly.entity_id
_entity_poly.type
_entity_poly.pdbx_seq_one_letter_code
_entity_poly.pdbx_strand_id
1 'polypeptide(L)'
;MGARSKDELDRILQNVLIFARQYSAESPLRASSALEEALTNAIHSTKCVDPTARLSLDDLYLGELLKLVDSIFVNVENSALLRSKLNLFIFNLAFYNYSIRSFIAIDVGMCNSAFLCLKLSVQEELGPQNLIDILRLLQVLTYEKRLPLGTWTNDCITFLLNEICKPEEPEWMSNCCAILCNLVSRSKTVCTRIKKSGLFKQFQKQMLELLAHDSRTSR
;
A
#
# COMPACT_ATOMS: atom_id res chain seq x y z
N MET A 1 -4.16 -26.05 9.09
CA MET A 1 -5.26 -25.07 9.19
C MET A 1 -6.06 -25.18 7.90
N GLY A 2 -7.34 -25.55 7.98
CA GLY A 2 -8.19 -25.73 6.81
C GLY A 2 -8.52 -24.40 6.14
N ALA A 3 -8.63 -24.38 4.82
CA ALA A 3 -9.12 -23.22 4.09
C ALA A 3 -10.51 -22.84 4.60
N ARG A 4 -10.70 -21.58 5.00
CA ARG A 4 -12.02 -21.05 5.36
C ARG A 4 -12.91 -21.04 4.13
N SER A 5 -14.20 -21.37 4.29
CA SER A 5 -15.15 -21.38 3.18
C SER A 5 -15.36 -19.96 2.63
N LYS A 6 -15.72 -19.82 1.34
CA LYS A 6 -16.00 -18.51 0.71
C LYS A 6 -17.07 -17.73 1.51
N ASP A 7 -18.14 -18.41 1.92
CA ASP A 7 -19.23 -17.82 2.71
C ASP A 7 -18.76 -17.22 4.05
N GLU A 8 -17.74 -17.81 4.67
CA GLU A 8 -17.16 -17.31 5.91
C GLU A 8 -16.40 -16.01 5.67
N LEU A 9 -15.62 -15.95 4.59
CA LEU A 9 -14.90 -14.74 4.23
C LEU A 9 -15.85 -13.60 3.85
N ASP A 10 -16.92 -13.88 3.12
CA ASP A 10 -17.94 -12.90 2.76
C ASP A 10 -18.59 -12.28 4.00
N ARG A 11 -18.92 -13.09 5.01
CA ARG A 11 -19.44 -12.60 6.29
C ARG A 11 -18.44 -11.72 7.03
N ILE A 12 -17.15 -12.08 7.00
CA ILE A 12 -16.10 -11.29 7.63
C ILE A 12 -15.95 -9.93 6.94
N LEU A 13 -15.93 -9.91 5.61
CA LEU A 13 -15.84 -8.68 4.83
C LEU A 13 -17.09 -7.79 5.04
N GLN A 14 -18.28 -8.40 5.08
CA GLN A 14 -19.52 -7.69 5.40
C GLN A 14 -19.46 -7.07 6.80
N ASN A 15 -18.90 -7.77 7.78
CA ASN A 15 -18.74 -7.26 9.13
C ASN A 15 -17.79 -6.04 9.17
N VAL A 16 -16.67 -6.09 8.44
CA VAL A 16 -15.78 -4.92 8.29
C VAL A 16 -16.53 -3.75 7.66
N LEU A 17 -17.35 -3.98 6.62
CA LEU A 17 -18.13 -2.93 5.98
C LEU A 17 -19.11 -2.26 6.96
N ILE A 18 -19.79 -3.03 7.81
CA ILE A 18 -20.71 -2.49 8.82
C ILE A 18 -19.97 -1.57 9.80
N PHE A 19 -18.86 -2.04 10.37
CA PHE A 19 -18.09 -1.24 11.33
C PHE A 19 -17.38 -0.05 10.67
N ALA A 20 -16.95 -0.17 9.42
CA ALA A 20 -16.41 0.96 8.67
C ALA A 20 -17.48 2.05 8.45
N ARG A 21 -18.73 1.66 8.13
CA ARG A 21 -19.84 2.62 7.98
C ARG A 21 -20.17 3.31 9.31
N GLN A 22 -20.17 2.57 10.41
CA GLN A 22 -20.35 3.14 11.75
C GLN A 22 -19.22 4.11 12.10
N TYR A 23 -17.97 3.74 11.82
CA TYR A 23 -16.81 4.61 12.02
C TYR A 23 -16.93 5.93 11.27
N SER A 24 -17.42 5.91 10.03
CA SER A 24 -17.63 7.12 9.24
C SER A 24 -18.84 7.96 9.69
N ALA A 25 -19.79 7.39 10.44
CA ALA A 25 -21.02 8.05 10.86
C ALA A 25 -21.00 8.57 12.32
N GLU A 26 -20.18 7.98 13.18
CA GLU A 26 -20.16 8.24 14.63
C GLU A 26 -18.87 8.93 15.10
N SER A 27 -18.82 9.29 16.39
CA SER A 27 -17.61 9.84 17.02
C SER A 27 -16.46 8.79 16.99
N PRO A 28 -15.24 9.16 16.52
CA PRO A 28 -14.17 8.22 16.19
C PRO A 28 -13.74 7.28 17.33
N LEU A 29 -13.79 7.72 18.59
CA LEU A 29 -13.22 6.99 19.73
C LEU A 29 -13.91 5.65 20.03
N ARG A 30 -15.25 5.57 19.95
CA ARG A 30 -15.98 4.32 20.24
C ARG A 30 -16.01 3.39 19.04
N ALA A 31 -16.13 3.94 17.84
CA ALA A 31 -16.18 3.16 16.61
C ALA A 31 -14.80 2.59 16.20
N SER A 32 -13.69 3.22 16.62
CA SER A 32 -12.33 2.75 16.29
C SER A 32 -12.09 1.33 16.77
N SER A 33 -12.40 1.03 18.05
CA SER A 33 -12.12 -0.29 18.63
C SER A 33 -12.86 -1.42 17.92
N ALA A 34 -14.12 -1.22 17.55
CA ALA A 34 -14.92 -2.23 16.87
C ALA A 34 -14.43 -2.47 15.43
N LEU A 35 -14.10 -1.39 14.70
CA LEU A 35 -13.49 -1.50 13.38
C LEU A 35 -12.12 -2.21 13.44
N GLU A 36 -11.32 -1.85 14.43
CA GLU A 36 -10.00 -2.45 14.66
C GLU A 36 -10.05 -3.94 14.98
N GLU A 37 -11.07 -4.41 15.70
CA GLU A 37 -11.29 -5.82 15.97
C GLU A 37 -11.75 -6.56 14.70
N ALA A 38 -12.70 -5.98 13.97
CA ALA A 38 -13.17 -6.53 12.70
C ALA A 38 -12.03 -6.66 11.68
N LEU A 39 -11.17 -5.64 11.58
CA LEU A 39 -9.97 -5.67 10.73
C LEU A 39 -8.99 -6.76 11.17
N THR A 40 -8.78 -6.96 12.47
CA THR A 40 -7.90 -8.05 12.96
C THR A 40 -8.37 -9.41 12.45
N ASN A 41 -9.67 -9.69 12.55
CA ASN A 41 -10.26 -10.94 12.06
C ASN A 41 -10.14 -11.06 10.53
N ALA A 42 -10.39 -9.98 9.80
CA ALA A 42 -10.26 -9.94 8.34
C ALA A 42 -8.82 -10.13 7.88
N ILE A 43 -7.84 -9.51 8.53
CA ILE A 43 -6.41 -9.69 8.25
C ILE A 43 -6.01 -11.15 8.45
N HIS A 44 -6.40 -11.75 9.57
CA HIS A 44 -6.09 -13.16 9.84
C HIS A 44 -6.70 -14.08 8.78
N SER A 45 -7.93 -13.80 8.35
CA SER A 45 -8.65 -14.62 7.37
C SER A 45 -8.11 -14.45 5.95
N THR A 46 -7.74 -13.22 5.57
CA THR A 46 -7.19 -12.89 4.25
C THR A 46 -5.72 -13.31 4.08
N LYS A 47 -4.95 -13.38 5.17
CA LYS A 47 -3.56 -13.87 5.15
C LYS A 47 -3.45 -15.32 4.67
N CYS A 48 -4.49 -16.12 4.90
CA CYS A 48 -4.52 -17.56 4.63
C CYS A 48 -5.32 -17.92 3.36
N VAL A 49 -5.74 -16.92 2.57
CA VAL A 49 -6.42 -17.18 1.29
C VAL A 49 -5.40 -17.78 0.34
N ASP A 50 -5.72 -18.96 -0.19
CA ASP A 50 -4.91 -19.63 -1.20
C ASP A 50 -4.61 -18.63 -2.34
N PRO A 51 -3.35 -18.42 -2.75
CA PRO A 51 -3.01 -17.54 -3.87
C PRO A 51 -3.75 -17.86 -5.17
N THR A 52 -4.29 -19.09 -5.30
CA THR A 52 -5.14 -19.54 -6.40
C THR A 52 -6.63 -19.31 -6.17
N ALA A 53 -7.07 -19.14 -4.92
CA ALA A 53 -8.42 -18.71 -4.56
C ALA A 53 -8.56 -17.21 -4.86
N ARG A 54 -8.87 -16.91 -6.12
CA ARG A 54 -9.11 -15.53 -6.57
C ARG A 54 -10.37 -15.01 -5.92
N LEU A 55 -10.22 -14.03 -5.03
CA LEU A 55 -11.34 -13.19 -4.61
C LEU A 55 -11.81 -12.37 -5.82
N SER A 56 -13.11 -12.33 -6.04
CA SER A 56 -13.70 -11.57 -7.15
C SER A 56 -14.36 -10.29 -6.61
N LEU A 57 -14.46 -9.28 -7.47
CA LEU A 57 -15.23 -8.07 -7.17
C LEU A 57 -16.75 -8.31 -7.28
N ASP A 58 -17.16 -9.49 -7.76
CA ASP A 58 -18.58 -9.89 -7.85
C ASP A 58 -19.21 -10.12 -6.46
N ASP A 59 -18.40 -10.15 -5.41
CA ASP A 59 -18.87 -10.18 -4.03
C ASP A 59 -19.43 -8.79 -3.67
N LEU A 60 -20.77 -8.70 -3.55
CA LEU A 60 -21.61 -7.49 -3.44
C LEU A 60 -21.11 -6.36 -2.51
N TYR A 61 -20.20 -6.65 -1.58
CA TYR A 61 -19.74 -5.74 -0.53
C TYR A 61 -18.32 -5.20 -0.73
N LEU A 62 -17.47 -5.89 -1.50
CA LEU A 62 -16.03 -5.62 -1.52
C LEU A 62 -15.70 -4.29 -2.19
N GLY A 63 -16.34 -3.98 -3.32
CA GLY A 63 -16.13 -2.72 -4.02
C GLY A 63 -16.53 -1.50 -3.19
N GLU A 64 -17.62 -1.60 -2.43
CA GLU A 64 -18.05 -0.55 -1.51
C GLU A 64 -17.11 -0.43 -0.31
N LEU A 65 -16.76 -1.56 0.31
CA LEU A 65 -15.83 -1.61 1.43
C LEU A 65 -14.50 -0.93 1.09
N LEU A 66 -13.93 -1.22 -0.08
CA LEU A 66 -12.64 -0.65 -0.48
C LEU A 66 -12.70 0.87 -0.68
N LYS A 67 -13.81 1.40 -1.20
CA LYS A 67 -14.03 2.86 -1.31
C LYS A 67 -14.15 3.51 0.07
N LEU A 68 -14.85 2.86 0.99
CA LEU A 68 -15.02 3.36 2.35
C LEU A 68 -13.69 3.29 3.12
N VAL A 69 -12.95 2.19 2.99
CA VAL A 69 -11.61 2.02 3.55
C VAL A 69 -10.68 3.13 3.06
N ASP A 70 -10.70 3.50 1.78
CA ASP A 70 -9.91 4.63 1.27
C ASP A 70 -10.24 5.95 2.00
N SER A 71 -11.54 6.25 2.16
CA SER A 71 -12.00 7.46 2.85
C SER A 71 -11.58 7.50 4.32
N ILE A 72 -11.52 6.35 4.99
CA ILE A 72 -11.00 6.24 6.34
C ILE A 72 -9.48 6.42 6.29
N PHE A 73 -8.78 5.74 5.39
CA PHE A 73 -7.32 5.71 5.32
C PHE A 73 -6.67 7.09 5.12
N VAL A 74 -7.35 8.02 4.43
CA VAL A 74 -6.88 9.41 4.25
C VAL A 74 -7.07 10.32 5.47
N ASN A 75 -7.84 9.89 6.48
CA ASN A 75 -8.09 10.70 7.66
C ASN A 75 -6.84 10.75 8.56
N VAL A 76 -6.30 11.97 8.72
CA VAL A 76 -5.09 12.26 9.51
C VAL A 76 -5.30 12.06 11.01
N GLU A 77 -6.54 12.09 11.49
CA GLU A 77 -6.88 11.90 12.90
C GLU A 77 -6.87 10.42 13.34
N ASN A 78 -6.74 9.49 12.38
CA ASN A 78 -6.69 8.08 12.67
C ASN A 78 -5.44 7.71 13.48
N SER A 79 -5.61 6.79 14.42
CA SER A 79 -4.48 6.20 15.14
C SER A 79 -3.51 5.49 14.20
N ALA A 80 -2.23 5.44 14.58
CA ALA A 80 -1.21 4.65 13.88
C ALA A 80 -1.61 3.17 13.76
N LEU A 81 -2.25 2.63 14.81
CA LEU A 81 -2.73 1.25 14.85
C LEU A 81 -3.82 0.98 13.81
N LEU A 82 -4.82 1.86 13.69
CA LEU A 82 -5.87 1.72 12.70
C LEU A 82 -5.31 1.79 11.27
N ARG A 83 -4.42 2.75 11.00
CA ARG A 83 -3.74 2.86 9.69
C ARG A 83 -2.93 1.61 9.36
N SER A 84 -2.18 1.06 10.32
CA SER A 84 -1.42 -0.16 10.13
C SER A 84 -2.32 -1.36 9.77
N LYS A 85 -3.45 -1.52 10.46
CA LYS A 85 -4.43 -2.58 10.16
C LYS A 85 -5.07 -2.41 8.79
N LEU A 86 -5.46 -1.18 8.42
CA LEU A 86 -6.00 -0.90 7.09
C LEU A 86 -4.97 -1.23 6.00
N ASN A 87 -3.72 -0.78 6.16
CA ASN A 87 -2.63 -1.06 5.22
C ASN A 87 -2.44 -2.57 5.00
N LEU A 88 -2.36 -3.35 6.08
CA LEU A 88 -2.17 -4.79 6.02
C LEU A 88 -3.38 -5.51 5.40
N PHE A 89 -4.60 -5.08 5.74
CA PHE A 89 -5.82 -5.61 5.14
C PHE A 89 -5.85 -5.38 3.62
N ILE A 90 -5.58 -4.16 3.16
CA ILE A 90 -5.53 -3.81 1.74
C ILE A 90 -4.43 -4.62 1.05
N PHE A 91 -3.24 -4.73 1.65
CA PHE A 91 -2.13 -5.49 1.09
C PHE A 91 -2.51 -6.97 0.86
N ASN A 92 -3.10 -7.63 1.85
CA ASN A 92 -3.53 -9.02 1.72
C ASN A 92 -4.52 -9.21 0.56
N LEU A 93 -5.45 -8.27 0.38
CA LEU A 93 -6.40 -8.32 -0.72
C LEU A 93 -5.72 -8.08 -2.08
N ALA A 94 -4.80 -7.12 -2.18
CA ALA A 94 -4.22 -6.70 -3.45
C ALA A 94 -3.07 -7.60 -3.95
N PHE A 95 -2.32 -8.24 -3.05
CA PHE A 95 -1.06 -8.90 -3.42
C PHE A 95 -1.26 -10.01 -4.46
N TYR A 96 -2.20 -10.93 -4.23
CA TYR A 96 -2.47 -12.05 -5.14
C TYR A 96 -3.68 -11.84 -6.08
N ASN A 97 -4.56 -10.86 -5.81
CA ASN A 97 -5.80 -10.68 -6.57
C ASN A 97 -5.69 -9.53 -7.57
N TYR A 98 -5.42 -9.85 -8.84
CA TYR A 98 -5.25 -8.85 -9.91
C TYR A 98 -6.47 -7.93 -10.08
N SER A 99 -7.69 -8.49 -10.12
CA SER A 99 -8.93 -7.72 -10.29
C SER A 99 -9.10 -6.69 -9.18
N ILE A 100 -8.92 -7.12 -7.93
CA ILE A 100 -9.01 -6.26 -6.75
C ILE A 100 -7.91 -5.21 -6.76
N ARG A 101 -6.65 -5.60 -7.05
CA ARG A 101 -5.53 -4.66 -7.12
C ARG A 101 -5.75 -3.60 -8.19
N SER A 102 -6.21 -3.99 -9.38
CA SER A 102 -6.56 -3.07 -10.46
C SER A 102 -7.64 -2.09 -10.01
N PHE A 103 -8.69 -2.57 -9.34
CA PHE A 103 -9.77 -1.72 -8.82
C PHE A 103 -9.29 -0.73 -7.75
N ILE A 104 -8.51 -1.20 -6.78
CA ILE A 104 -7.95 -0.36 -5.71
C ILE A 104 -7.01 0.72 -6.28
N ALA A 105 -6.13 0.34 -7.21
CA ALA A 105 -5.14 1.24 -7.78
C ALA A 105 -5.75 2.26 -8.75
N ILE A 106 -6.72 1.84 -9.57
CA ILE A 106 -7.24 2.64 -10.69
C ILE A 106 -8.55 3.34 -10.32
N ASP A 107 -9.55 2.58 -9.90
CA ASP A 107 -10.91 3.10 -9.68
C ASP A 107 -11.03 3.83 -8.33
N VAL A 108 -10.34 3.32 -7.31
CA VAL A 108 -10.30 3.97 -5.98
C VAL A 108 -9.18 5.00 -5.88
N GLY A 109 -8.05 4.79 -6.57
CA GLY A 109 -6.91 5.73 -6.54
C GLY A 109 -6.08 5.67 -5.25
N MET A 110 -6.12 4.52 -4.55
CA MET A 110 -5.59 4.35 -3.19
C MET A 110 -4.06 4.48 -3.09
N CYS A 111 -3.33 4.56 -4.20
CA CYS A 111 -1.90 4.92 -4.19
C CYS A 111 -1.65 6.27 -3.52
N ASN A 112 -2.53 7.25 -3.75
CA ASN A 112 -2.42 8.56 -3.09
C ASN A 112 -2.57 8.42 -1.58
N SER A 113 -3.61 7.71 -1.13
CA SER A 113 -3.92 7.47 0.28
C SER A 113 -2.80 6.70 1.00
N ALA A 114 -2.26 5.66 0.37
CA ALA A 114 -1.08 4.94 0.86
C ALA A 114 0.16 5.83 0.98
N PHE A 115 0.37 6.74 0.02
CA PHE A 115 1.47 7.68 0.10
C PHE A 115 1.26 8.76 1.18
N LEU A 116 0.03 9.22 1.41
CA LEU A 116 -0.29 10.09 2.54
C LEU A 116 -0.02 9.37 3.88
N CYS A 117 -0.42 8.11 4.01
CA CYS A 117 -0.13 7.28 5.18
C CYS A 117 1.39 7.14 5.41
N LEU A 118 2.18 6.99 4.34
CA LEU A 118 3.64 6.94 4.43
C LEU A 118 4.20 8.26 5.01
N LYS A 119 3.75 9.41 4.50
CA LYS A 119 4.20 10.72 5.00
C LYS A 119 3.89 10.90 6.48
N LEU A 120 2.68 10.53 6.92
CA LEU A 120 2.31 10.61 8.33
C LEU A 120 3.14 9.65 9.19
N SER A 121 3.41 8.43 8.71
CA SER A 121 4.28 7.49 9.41
C SER A 121 5.70 8.02 9.63
N VAL A 122 6.23 8.77 8.66
CA VAL A 122 7.54 9.42 8.79
C VAL A 122 7.46 10.55 9.80
N GLN A 123 6.41 11.37 9.74
CA GLN A 123 6.20 12.49 10.66
C GLN A 123 6.03 12.03 12.12
N GLU A 124 5.42 10.87 12.34
CA GLU A 124 5.17 10.28 13.66
C GLU A 124 6.27 9.33 14.14
N GLU A 125 7.34 9.15 13.35
CA GLU A 125 8.50 8.32 13.71
C GLU A 125 8.14 6.85 14.11
N LEU A 126 7.15 6.25 13.43
CA LEU A 126 6.59 4.92 13.77
C LEU A 126 7.55 3.72 13.54
N GLY A 127 8.82 3.98 13.24
CA GLY A 127 9.85 2.98 13.04
C GLY A 127 9.86 2.29 11.67
N PRO A 128 10.90 1.48 11.41
CA PRO A 128 11.21 0.94 10.08
C PRO A 128 10.18 -0.05 9.55
N GLN A 129 9.64 -0.92 10.42
CA GLN A 129 8.67 -1.94 10.00
C GLN A 129 7.39 -1.31 9.43
N ASN A 130 6.90 -0.22 10.04
CA ASN A 130 5.71 0.47 9.55
C ASN A 130 5.94 1.09 8.16
N LEU A 131 7.12 1.66 7.92
CA LEU A 131 7.52 2.18 6.61
C LEU A 131 7.58 1.06 5.56
N ILE A 132 8.21 -0.07 5.90
CA ILE A 132 8.31 -1.25 5.02
C ILE A 132 6.92 -1.74 4.60
N ASP A 133 5.98 -1.85 5.54
CA ASP A 133 4.65 -2.38 5.25
C ASP A 133 3.83 -1.44 4.34
N ILE A 134 3.98 -0.12 4.50
CA ILE A 134 3.33 0.85 3.60
C ILE A 134 4.00 0.85 2.21
N LEU A 135 5.34 0.78 2.16
CA LEU A 135 6.09 0.69 0.91
C LEU A 135 5.78 -0.59 0.13
N ARG A 136 5.56 -1.72 0.82
CA ARG A 136 5.09 -2.96 0.19
C ARG A 136 3.74 -2.79 -0.48
N LEU A 137 2.78 -2.12 0.18
CA LEU A 137 1.50 -1.80 -0.44
C LEU A 137 1.69 -0.90 -1.67
N LEU A 138 2.48 0.18 -1.56
CA LEU A 138 2.77 1.05 -2.69
C LEU A 138 3.44 0.30 -3.85
N GLN A 139 4.38 -0.60 -3.58
CA GLN A 139 5.02 -1.43 -4.59
C GLN A 139 4.00 -2.30 -5.34
N VAL A 140 3.06 -2.91 -4.62
CA VAL A 140 1.99 -3.72 -5.20
C VAL A 140 1.07 -2.87 -6.07
N LEU A 141 0.57 -1.75 -5.55
CA LEU A 141 -0.37 -0.90 -6.30
C LEU A 141 0.28 -0.23 -7.51
N THR A 142 1.55 0.18 -7.40
CA THR A 142 2.30 0.80 -8.52
C THR A 142 2.69 -0.17 -9.62
N TYR A 143 2.62 -1.47 -9.37
CA TYR A 143 2.81 -2.49 -10.40
C TYR A 143 1.69 -2.48 -11.44
N GLU A 144 0.54 -1.87 -11.14
CA GLU A 144 -0.57 -1.78 -12.09
C GLU A 144 -0.21 -0.95 -13.33
N LYS A 145 -0.24 -1.64 -14.48
CA LYS A 145 -0.35 -0.98 -15.78
C LYS A 145 -1.60 -0.11 -15.73
N ARG A 146 -1.80 0.97 -16.46
CA ARG A 146 -2.99 1.85 -16.31
C ARG A 146 -3.15 2.59 -14.96
N LEU A 147 -2.27 2.43 -13.97
CA LEU A 147 -2.29 3.32 -12.79
C LEU A 147 -2.28 4.81 -13.24
N PRO A 148 -3.26 5.62 -12.81
CA PRO A 148 -3.24 7.05 -13.06
C PRO A 148 -2.13 7.74 -12.25
N LEU A 149 -1.25 8.46 -12.93
CA LEU A 149 -0.22 9.27 -12.26
C LEU A 149 -0.82 10.64 -11.90
N GLY A 150 -0.61 11.07 -10.66
CA GLY A 150 -1.19 12.29 -10.12
C GLY A 150 -0.15 13.20 -9.44
N THR A 151 -0.62 14.19 -8.69
CA THR A 151 0.23 15.09 -7.90
C THR A 151 1.11 14.33 -6.91
N TRP A 152 0.53 13.33 -6.24
CA TRP A 152 1.22 12.44 -5.30
C TRP A 152 2.46 11.77 -5.89
N THR A 153 2.47 11.49 -7.20
CA THR A 153 3.57 10.81 -7.88
C THR A 153 4.85 11.63 -7.83
N ASN A 154 4.75 12.96 -7.86
CA ASN A 154 5.93 13.84 -7.84
C ASN A 154 6.62 13.79 -6.48
N ASP A 155 5.82 13.93 -5.43
CA ASP A 155 6.29 13.89 -4.05
C ASP A 155 6.83 12.50 -3.70
N CYS A 156 6.16 11.45 -4.21
CA CYS A 156 6.61 10.08 -4.07
C CYS A 156 7.98 9.87 -4.74
N ILE A 157 8.18 10.32 -5.98
CA ILE A 157 9.51 10.24 -6.64
C ILE A 157 10.58 10.95 -5.81
N THR A 158 10.29 12.16 -5.30
CA THR A 158 11.23 12.91 -4.47
C THR A 158 11.56 12.15 -3.19
N PHE A 159 10.56 11.61 -2.50
CA PHE A 159 10.76 10.75 -1.33
C PHE A 159 11.65 9.55 -1.65
N LEU A 160 11.32 8.79 -2.69
CA LEU A 160 12.05 7.59 -3.10
C LEU A 160 13.52 7.90 -3.42
N LEU A 161 13.77 8.98 -4.17
CA LEU A 161 15.15 9.39 -4.50
C LEU A 161 15.94 9.77 -3.25
N ASN A 162 15.32 10.49 -2.30
CA ASN A 162 15.99 10.83 -1.04
C ASN A 162 16.34 9.57 -0.24
N GLU A 163 15.41 8.63 -0.09
CA GLU A 163 15.64 7.38 0.65
C GLU A 163 16.74 6.52 0.00
N ILE A 164 16.72 6.40 -1.33
CA ILE A 164 17.75 5.64 -2.07
C ILE A 164 19.13 6.30 -1.96
N CYS A 165 19.18 7.64 -1.89
CA CYS A 165 20.44 8.38 -1.85
C CYS A 165 20.97 8.60 -0.42
N LYS A 166 20.39 7.96 0.61
CA LYS A 166 20.92 8.05 1.97
C LYS A 166 22.34 7.49 2.04
N PRO A 167 23.23 8.04 2.88
CA PRO A 167 24.60 7.53 3.04
C PRO A 167 24.64 6.08 3.54
N GLU A 168 23.73 5.73 4.43
CA GLU A 168 23.53 4.36 4.91
C GLU A 168 22.34 3.76 4.16
N GLU A 169 22.52 2.54 3.63
CA GLU A 169 21.47 1.81 2.94
C GLU A 169 20.32 1.48 3.91
N PRO A 170 19.12 2.05 3.73
CA PRO A 170 18.00 1.71 4.59
C PRO A 170 17.44 0.33 4.24
N GLU A 171 16.93 -0.39 5.24
CA GLU A 171 16.36 -1.75 5.06
C GLU A 171 15.23 -1.82 4.02
N TRP A 172 14.52 -0.70 3.79
CA TRP A 172 13.44 -0.57 2.81
C TRP A 172 13.89 -0.06 1.43
N MET A 173 15.19 0.13 1.18
CA MET A 173 15.69 0.65 -0.09
C MET A 173 15.23 -0.18 -1.28
N SER A 174 15.17 -1.51 -1.12
CA SER A 174 14.69 -2.43 -2.16
C SER A 174 13.25 -2.13 -2.58
N ASN A 175 12.36 -1.80 -1.64
CA ASN A 175 10.99 -1.37 -1.94
C ASN A 175 11.01 -0.03 -2.67
N CYS A 176 11.86 0.92 -2.27
CA CYS A 176 11.97 2.21 -2.94
C CYS A 176 12.39 2.07 -4.41
N CYS A 177 13.42 1.24 -4.67
CA CYS A 177 13.88 0.92 -6.02
C CYS A 177 12.76 0.24 -6.84
N ALA A 178 12.05 -0.73 -6.26
CA ALA A 178 10.97 -1.43 -6.96
C ALA A 178 9.82 -0.48 -7.35
N ILE A 179 9.38 0.41 -6.45
CA ILE A 179 8.36 1.43 -6.74
C ILE A 179 8.85 2.37 -7.84
N LEU A 180 10.11 2.83 -7.76
CA LEU A 180 10.66 3.74 -8.77
C LEU A 180 10.74 3.05 -10.15
N CYS A 181 11.16 1.79 -10.20
CA CYS A 181 11.15 0.97 -11.42
C CYS A 181 9.75 0.83 -12.00
N ASN A 182 8.74 0.54 -11.17
CA ASN A 182 7.35 0.51 -11.60
C ASN A 182 6.98 1.85 -12.24
N LEU A 183 7.13 2.98 -11.55
CA LEU A 183 6.76 4.30 -12.06
C LEU A 183 7.50 4.70 -13.35
N VAL A 184 8.80 4.42 -13.46
CA VAL A 184 9.61 4.71 -14.64
C VAL A 184 9.18 3.88 -15.84
N SER A 185 8.89 2.59 -15.64
CA SER A 185 8.44 1.69 -16.71
C SER A 185 7.10 2.14 -17.32
N ARG A 186 6.30 2.91 -16.57
CA ARG A 186 4.97 3.38 -16.97
C ARG A 186 5.00 4.66 -17.79
N SER A 187 5.94 5.58 -17.53
CA SER A 187 5.92 6.89 -18.17
C SER A 187 7.29 7.48 -18.42
N LYS A 188 7.53 7.90 -19.67
CA LYS A 188 8.71 8.68 -20.05
C LYS A 188 8.82 10.00 -19.26
N THR A 189 7.69 10.60 -18.87
CA THR A 189 7.70 11.85 -18.10
C THR A 189 8.28 11.67 -16.69
N VAL A 190 8.08 10.49 -16.08
CA VAL A 190 8.70 10.12 -14.81
C VAL A 190 10.22 10.02 -14.99
N CYS A 191 10.69 9.35 -16.04
CA CYS A 191 12.11 9.27 -16.36
C CYS A 191 12.73 10.67 -16.57
N THR A 192 12.08 11.53 -17.34
CA THR A 192 12.54 12.91 -17.55
C THR A 192 12.62 13.69 -16.24
N ARG A 193 11.66 13.49 -15.33
CA ARG A 193 11.67 14.15 -14.01
C ARG A 193 12.84 13.70 -13.15
N ILE A 194 13.10 12.39 -13.07
CA ILE A 194 14.24 11.85 -12.32
C ILE A 194 15.55 12.45 -12.84
N LYS A 195 15.72 12.52 -14.18
CA LYS A 195 16.90 13.15 -14.81
C LYS A 195 17.07 14.63 -14.48
N LYS A 196 15.97 15.35 -14.22
CA LYS A 196 15.97 16.77 -13.84
C LYS A 196 16.08 16.98 -12.33
N SER A 197 16.01 15.93 -11.51
CA SER A 197 16.17 16.03 -10.07
C SER A 197 17.60 16.45 -9.71
N GLY A 198 17.74 17.29 -8.68
CA GLY A 198 19.06 17.65 -8.13
C GLY A 198 19.84 16.44 -7.60
N LEU A 199 19.14 15.34 -7.28
CA LEU A 199 19.73 14.08 -6.78
C LEU A 199 20.20 13.14 -7.90
N PHE A 200 19.98 13.46 -9.19
CA PHE A 200 20.17 12.50 -10.27
C PHE A 200 21.60 11.92 -10.33
N LYS A 201 22.63 12.75 -10.14
CA LYS A 201 24.03 12.28 -10.16
C LYS A 201 24.34 11.33 -9.00
N GLN A 202 23.84 11.64 -7.80
CA GLN A 202 24.01 10.79 -6.62
C GLN A 202 23.25 9.48 -6.79
N PHE A 203 22.00 9.55 -7.23
CA PHE A 203 21.19 8.39 -7.56
C PHE A 203 21.87 7.49 -8.59
N GLN A 204 22.39 8.06 -9.68
CA GLN A 204 23.12 7.30 -10.71
C GLN A 204 24.34 6.58 -10.13
N LYS A 205 25.12 7.27 -9.28
CA LYS A 205 26.28 6.67 -8.59
C LYS A 205 25.83 5.51 -7.70
N GLN A 206 24.82 5.71 -6.86
CA GLN A 206 24.27 4.67 -5.97
C GLN A 206 23.81 3.44 -6.77
N MET A 207 23.10 3.64 -7.89
CA MET A 207 22.65 2.52 -8.73
C MET A 207 23.82 1.72 -9.30
N LEU A 208 24.91 2.38 -9.71
CA LEU A 208 26.11 1.69 -10.22
C LEU A 208 26.78 0.88 -9.13
N GLU A 209 26.86 1.40 -7.91
CA GLU A 209 27.41 0.69 -6.74
C GLU A 209 26.56 -0.53 -6.38
N LEU A 210 25.22 -0.40 -6.40
CA LEU A 210 24.31 -1.54 -6.16
C LEU A 210 24.37 -2.60 -7.27
N LEU A 211 24.57 -2.21 -8.52
CA LEU A 211 24.76 -3.17 -9.61
C LEU A 211 26.11 -3.89 -9.55
N ALA A 212 27.11 -3.27 -8.90
CA ALA A 212 28.39 -3.89 -8.62
C ALA A 212 28.34 -4.84 -7.42
N HIS A 213 27.27 -4.82 -6.63
CA HIS A 213 27.04 -5.76 -5.54
C HIS A 213 26.70 -7.15 -6.11
N ASP A 214 27.47 -8.18 -5.72
CA ASP A 214 27.29 -9.57 -6.18
C ASP A 214 25.98 -10.25 -5.71
N SER A 215 25.14 -9.53 -4.95
CA SER A 215 23.82 -9.98 -4.53
C SER A 215 22.81 -9.87 -5.68
N ARG A 216 22.90 -10.78 -6.65
CA ARG A 216 21.71 -11.15 -7.43
C ARG A 216 20.62 -11.50 -6.42
N THR A 217 19.46 -10.87 -6.55
CA THR A 217 18.25 -11.23 -5.80
C THR A 217 17.93 -12.69 -6.09
N SER A 218 18.51 -13.60 -5.30
CA SER A 218 18.19 -15.02 -5.30
C SER A 218 16.76 -15.12 -4.78
N ARG A 219 15.89 -15.61 -5.67
CA ARG A 219 14.46 -15.80 -5.48
C ARG A 219 14.11 -16.52 -4.18
#